data_AF-A0A9D7E5I2-F1
#
_entry.id   AF-A0A9D7E5I2-F1
#
_cell.length_a   1.000
_cell.length_b   1.000
_cell.length_c   1.000
_cell.angle_alpha   90.00
_cell.angle_beta   90.00
_cell.angle_gamma   90.00
#
_symmetry.space_group_name_H-M   'P 1'
#
loop_
_entity.id
_entity.type
_entity.pdbx_description
1 polymer ?
#
loop_
_entity_poly.entity_id
_entity_poly.type
_entity_poly.pdbx_seq_one_letter_code
_entity_poly.pdbx_strand_id
1 'polypeptide(L)'
;MNHTTETKATGGSRHVPVERLQHYNPEVEQRVQGWFASGQPLVWIPILSQENFPDVPQQLLAFADHYQEAMRGPIQQIAELLQLPNGITGWLMPATASDTDVACGVWDGEIYILGIKDRRTGKPQTLLGDRVEVATGQADAPEQSAV
;
A
#
# COMPACT_ATOMS: atom_id res chain seq x y z
N MET A 1 -5.53 -11.82 57.09
CA MET A 1 -5.45 -10.35 57.07
C MET A 1 -4.22 -9.95 56.28
N ASN A 2 -4.45 -9.18 55.22
CA ASN A 2 -3.59 -8.27 54.46
C ASN A 2 -2.31 -8.82 53.79
N HIS A 3 -2.43 -9.13 52.50
CA HIS A 3 -1.38 -8.83 51.53
C HIS A 3 -1.90 -7.77 50.57
N THR A 4 -1.29 -6.59 50.62
CA THR A 4 -1.38 -5.56 49.59
C THR A 4 -0.54 -6.04 48.41
N THR A 5 -1.16 -6.28 47.26
CA THR A 5 -0.46 -6.52 46.00
C THR A 5 -0.79 -5.40 45.04
N GLU A 6 0.26 -4.91 44.40
CA GLU A 6 0.35 -3.70 43.60
C GLU A 6 -0.65 -3.65 42.44
N THR A 7 -1.13 -2.42 42.18
CA THR A 7 -1.88 -2.05 40.99
C THR A 7 -1.00 -2.26 39.76
N LYS A 8 -1.17 -3.39 39.08
CA LYS A 8 -0.51 -3.65 37.80
C LYS A 8 -1.21 -2.82 36.73
N ALA A 9 -0.50 -1.82 36.20
CA ALA A 9 -0.94 -1.00 35.09
C ALA A 9 -1.39 -1.91 33.93
N THR A 10 -2.66 -1.78 33.56
CA THR A 10 -3.25 -2.42 32.39
C THR A 10 -2.65 -1.74 31.15
N GLY A 11 -1.44 -2.16 30.78
CA GLY A 11 -0.85 -1.94 29.47
C GLY A 11 -1.69 -2.70 28.45
N GLY A 12 -2.83 -2.13 28.09
CA GLY A 12 -3.64 -2.59 26.98
C GLY A 12 -2.91 -2.31 25.69
N SER A 13 -1.88 -3.11 25.39
CA SER A 13 -1.53 -3.42 24.02
C SER A 13 -2.76 -4.09 23.45
N ARG A 14 -3.68 -3.27 22.94
CA ARG A 14 -4.74 -3.69 22.04
C ARG A 14 -3.99 -4.13 20.79
N HIS A 15 -3.46 -5.34 20.85
CA HIS A 15 -3.00 -6.09 19.70
C HIS A 15 -4.25 -6.28 18.87
N VAL A 16 -4.52 -5.31 18.01
CA VAL A 16 -5.31 -5.58 16.82
C VAL A 16 -4.50 -6.65 16.11
N PRO A 17 -5.06 -7.83 15.83
CA PRO A 17 -4.37 -8.76 14.98
C PRO A 17 -4.16 -8.02 13.67
N VAL A 18 -2.93 -7.64 13.35
CA VAL A 18 -2.53 -7.56 11.96
C VAL A 18 -2.66 -9.01 11.52
N GLU A 19 -3.84 -9.37 11.02
CA GLU A 19 -4.06 -10.69 10.47
C GLU A 19 -2.95 -10.84 9.42
N ARG A 20 -2.01 -11.77 9.63
CA ARG A 20 -1.07 -12.16 8.58
C ARG A 20 -1.93 -12.47 7.36
N LEU A 21 -1.91 -11.57 6.38
CA LEU A 21 -2.81 -11.62 5.24
C LEU A 21 -2.54 -12.96 4.54
N GLN A 22 -3.53 -13.85 4.59
CA GLN A 22 -3.36 -15.31 4.67
C GLN A 22 -2.83 -16.01 3.40
N HIS A 23 -2.22 -15.31 2.45
CA HIS A 23 -1.86 -15.88 1.16
C HIS A 23 -0.44 -15.49 0.74
N TYR A 24 0.55 -16.21 1.29
CA TYR A 24 1.87 -16.31 0.68
C TYR A 24 1.72 -16.69 -0.80
N ASN A 25 2.25 -15.87 -1.70
CA ASN A 25 2.22 -16.11 -3.14
C ASN A 25 3.67 -16.29 -3.67
N PRO A 26 4.12 -17.52 -3.94
CA PRO A 26 5.49 -17.78 -4.38
C PRO A 26 5.82 -17.17 -5.74
N GLU A 27 4.83 -16.91 -6.60
CA GLU A 27 5.06 -16.24 -7.88
C GLU A 27 5.38 -14.75 -7.68
N VAL A 28 4.74 -14.10 -6.71
CA VAL A 28 5.00 -12.71 -6.37
C VAL A 28 6.38 -12.57 -5.72
N GLU A 29 6.73 -13.46 -4.80
CA GLU A 29 8.06 -13.45 -4.19
C GLU A 29 9.16 -13.63 -5.25
N GLN A 30 9.04 -14.63 -6.13
CA GLN A 30 9.99 -14.85 -7.22
C GLN A 30 10.11 -13.64 -8.16
N ARG A 31 8.99 -12.97 -8.45
CA ARG A 31 8.99 -11.75 -9.27
C ARG A 31 9.79 -10.64 -8.61
N VAL A 32 9.59 -10.41 -7.30
CA VAL A 32 10.34 -9.39 -6.55
C VAL A 32 11.82 -9.75 -6.44
N GLN A 33 12.15 -11.01 -6.16
CA GLN A 33 13.54 -11.49 -6.18
C GLN A 33 14.18 -11.27 -7.56
N GLY A 34 13.45 -11.56 -8.65
CA GLY A 34 13.89 -11.32 -10.02
C GLY A 34 14.15 -9.84 -10.30
N TRP A 35 13.32 -8.93 -9.76
CA TRP A 35 13.57 -7.50 -9.88
C TRP A 35 14.87 -7.09 -9.19
N PHE A 36 15.11 -7.53 -7.95
CA PHE A 36 16.37 -7.27 -7.26
C PHE A 36 17.57 -7.89 -7.97
N ALA A 37 17.46 -9.14 -8.44
CA ALA A 37 18.52 -9.84 -9.15
C ALA A 37 18.90 -9.16 -10.48
N SER A 38 17.96 -8.46 -11.12
CA SER A 38 18.23 -7.70 -12.35
C SER A 38 19.03 -6.41 -12.12
N GLY A 39 19.18 -5.96 -10.87
CA GLY A 39 19.89 -4.70 -10.52
C GLY A 39 19.15 -3.43 -10.92
N GLN A 40 17.88 -3.53 -11.35
CA GLN A 40 17.07 -2.36 -11.66
C GLN A 40 16.63 -1.64 -10.37
N PRO A 41 16.61 -0.30 -10.34
CA PRO A 41 16.13 0.43 -9.18
C PRO A 41 14.64 0.18 -8.96
N LEU A 42 14.24 -0.05 -7.71
CA LEU A 42 12.84 -0.15 -7.30
C LEU A 42 12.39 1.13 -6.62
N VAL A 43 11.07 1.30 -6.53
CA VAL A 43 10.44 2.31 -5.68
C VAL A 43 9.40 1.67 -4.79
N TRP A 44 9.28 2.22 -3.59
CA TRP A 44 8.22 1.96 -2.64
C TRP A 44 7.33 3.19 -2.51
N ILE A 45 6.01 2.99 -2.49
CA ILE A 45 5.03 4.07 -2.41
C ILE A 45 3.99 3.71 -1.35
N PRO A 46 3.78 4.52 -0.29
CA PRO A 46 2.80 4.18 0.74
C PRO A 46 1.38 4.10 0.15
N ILE A 47 0.61 3.06 0.55
CA ILE A 47 -0.82 2.99 0.22
C ILE A 47 -1.57 3.96 1.13
N LEU A 48 -2.22 4.96 0.57
CA LEU A 48 -2.96 5.96 1.35
C LEU A 48 -4.36 5.44 1.69
N SER A 49 -4.46 4.73 2.80
CA SER A 49 -5.71 4.16 3.30
C SER A 49 -5.88 4.42 4.80
N GLN A 50 -7.12 4.37 5.28
CA GLN A 50 -7.41 4.44 6.71
C GLN A 50 -6.81 3.27 7.50
N GLU A 51 -6.50 2.15 6.84
CA GLU A 51 -5.83 1.02 7.51
C GLU A 51 -4.37 1.34 7.82
N ASN A 52 -3.64 1.94 6.87
CA ASN A 52 -2.27 2.37 7.08
C ASN A 52 -2.18 3.64 7.95
N PHE A 53 -3.15 4.55 7.83
CA PHE A 53 -3.13 5.86 8.47
C PHE A 53 -4.45 6.14 9.22
N PRO A 54 -4.77 5.40 10.30
CA PRO A 54 -6.08 5.46 10.97
C PRO A 54 -6.41 6.82 11.58
N ASP A 55 -5.39 7.59 11.96
CA ASP A 55 -5.53 8.91 12.58
C ASP A 55 -5.59 10.05 11.54
N VAL A 56 -5.40 9.75 10.26
CA VAL A 56 -5.46 10.76 9.19
C VAL A 56 -6.90 10.84 8.66
N PRO A 57 -7.47 12.05 8.48
CA PRO A 57 -8.77 12.18 7.86
C PRO A 57 -8.78 11.67 6.41
N GLN A 58 -9.82 10.92 6.03
CA GLN A 58 -9.95 10.35 4.67
C GLN A 58 -9.81 11.39 3.55
N GLN A 59 -10.33 12.61 3.74
CA GLN A 59 -10.20 13.69 2.77
C GLN A 59 -8.75 14.11 2.54
N LEU A 60 -7.91 14.06 3.58
CA LEU A 60 -6.49 14.39 3.46
C LEU A 60 -5.72 13.27 2.76
N LEU A 61 -6.08 12.01 3.01
CA LEU A 61 -5.53 10.87 2.25
C LEU A 61 -5.87 10.96 0.76
N ALA A 62 -7.14 11.24 0.44
CA ALA A 62 -7.56 11.44 -0.95
C ALA A 62 -6.83 12.62 -1.62
N PHE A 63 -6.61 13.71 -0.88
CA PHE A 63 -5.81 14.82 -1.38
C PHE A 63 -4.35 14.43 -1.64
N ALA A 64 -3.72 13.71 -0.71
CA ALA A 64 -2.34 13.28 -0.83
C ALA A 64 -2.13 12.28 -1.97
N ASP A 65 -3.15 11.51 -2.34
CA ASP A 65 -3.12 10.56 -3.47
C ASP A 65 -2.81 11.26 -4.81
N HIS A 66 -3.20 12.52 -4.97
CA HIS A 66 -2.83 13.31 -6.15
C HIS A 66 -1.31 13.56 -6.27
N TYR A 67 -0.57 13.42 -5.18
CA TYR A 67 0.88 13.66 -5.11
C TYR A 67 1.68 12.37 -4.90
N GLN A 68 1.08 11.22 -5.23
CA GLN A 68 1.66 9.91 -4.97
C GLN A 68 3.05 9.71 -5.60
N GLU A 69 3.32 10.31 -6.76
CA GLU A 69 4.63 10.26 -7.40
C GLU A 69 5.74 10.90 -6.56
N ALA A 70 5.43 11.96 -5.82
CA ALA A 70 6.38 12.65 -4.95
C ALA A 70 6.73 11.82 -3.69
N MET A 71 5.93 10.80 -3.37
CA MET A 71 6.14 9.91 -2.23
C MET A 71 6.94 8.65 -2.57
N ARG A 72 7.48 8.53 -3.79
CA ARG A 72 8.32 7.42 -4.21
C ARG A 72 9.64 7.38 -3.41
N GLY A 73 9.75 6.41 -2.51
CA GLY A 73 11.00 6.09 -1.82
C GLY A 73 11.85 5.11 -2.66
N PRO A 74 13.09 5.45 -3.04
CA PRO A 74 13.94 4.55 -3.81
C PRO A 74 14.38 3.35 -2.96
N ILE A 75 14.43 2.16 -3.58
CA ILE A 75 14.92 0.92 -2.98
C ILE A 75 15.91 0.28 -3.95
N GLN A 76 17.18 0.20 -3.55
CA GLN A 76 18.26 -0.34 -4.40
C GLN A 76 18.58 -1.81 -4.10
N GLN A 77 18.37 -2.23 -2.85
CA GLN A 77 18.68 -3.57 -2.39
C GLN A 77 17.59 -4.08 -1.46
N ILE A 78 17.40 -5.40 -1.41
CA ILE A 78 16.33 -6.02 -0.62
C ILE A 78 16.43 -5.68 0.88
N ALA A 79 17.65 -5.49 1.41
CA ALA A 79 17.87 -5.11 2.80
C ALA A 79 17.35 -3.71 3.15
N GLU A 80 17.19 -2.81 2.17
CA GLU A 80 16.59 -1.49 2.40
C GLU A 80 15.08 -1.58 2.69
N LEU A 81 14.41 -2.67 2.30
CA LEU A 81 13.02 -2.89 2.66
C LEU A 81 12.83 -2.95 4.19
N LEU A 82 13.84 -3.36 4.96
CA LEU A 82 13.79 -3.35 6.43
C LEU A 82 13.75 -1.95 7.04
N GLN A 83 14.09 -0.91 6.26
CA GLN A 83 14.06 0.49 6.70
C GLN A 83 12.71 1.16 6.44
N LEU A 84 11.76 0.45 5.82
CA LEU A 84 10.41 0.96 5.62
C LEU A 84 9.72 1.25 6.96
N PRO A 85 8.78 2.21 7.00
CA PRO A 85 8.03 2.49 8.21
C PRO A 85 7.29 1.24 8.71
N ASN A 86 7.54 0.86 9.97
CA ASN A 86 6.90 -0.31 10.57
C ASN A 86 5.38 -0.12 10.62
N GLY A 87 4.65 -1.13 10.13
CA GLY A 87 3.19 -1.13 10.11
C GLY A 87 2.55 -0.48 8.88
N ILE A 88 3.33 0.08 7.96
CA ILE A 88 2.81 0.74 6.75
C ILE A 88 3.00 -0.14 5.53
N THR A 89 1.90 -0.43 4.84
CA THR A 89 1.92 -1.14 3.56
C THR A 89 2.16 -0.16 2.42
N GLY A 90 3.00 -0.50 1.45
CA GLY A 90 3.18 0.30 0.24
C GLY A 90 3.31 -0.56 -1.02
N TRP A 91 3.04 0.05 -2.16
CA TRP A 91 3.29 -0.54 -3.47
C TRP A 91 4.79 -0.69 -3.71
N LEU A 92 5.19 -1.82 -4.28
CA LEU A 92 6.57 -2.09 -4.68
C LEU A 92 6.61 -2.35 -6.19
N MET A 93 7.51 -1.66 -6.88
CA MET A 93 7.62 -1.78 -8.33
C MET A 93 8.98 -1.33 -8.85
N PRO A 94 9.38 -1.79 -10.05
CA PRO A 94 10.47 -1.15 -10.78
C PRO A 94 10.25 0.35 -10.96
N ALA A 95 11.30 1.15 -10.82
CA ALA A 95 11.21 2.61 -10.96
C ALA A 95 10.70 3.05 -12.34
N THR A 96 10.95 2.23 -13.37
CA THR A 96 10.49 2.46 -14.75
C THR A 96 9.09 1.93 -15.04
N ALA A 97 8.51 1.14 -14.13
CA ALA A 97 7.14 0.66 -14.30
C ALA A 97 6.15 1.79 -14.00
N SER A 98 4.98 1.72 -14.65
CA SER A 98 3.88 2.67 -14.42
C SER A 98 2.81 2.10 -13.48
N ASP A 99 2.79 0.78 -13.30
CA ASP A 99 1.80 0.09 -12.46
C ASP A 99 2.41 -1.15 -11.79
N THR A 100 1.75 -1.66 -10.74
CA THR A 100 2.14 -2.87 -10.02
C THR A 100 0.96 -3.48 -9.29
N ASP A 101 0.94 -4.82 -9.21
CA ASP A 101 0.04 -5.61 -8.36
C ASP A 101 0.73 -6.05 -7.06
N VAL A 102 1.96 -5.61 -6.81
CA VAL A 102 2.77 -6.02 -5.66
C VAL A 102 2.82 -4.92 -4.61
N ALA A 103 2.59 -5.31 -3.35
CA ALA A 103 2.80 -4.48 -2.18
C ALA A 103 3.81 -5.13 -1.23
N CYS A 104 4.50 -4.31 -0.45
CA CYS A 104 5.31 -4.76 0.67
C CYS A 104 5.21 -3.82 1.87
N GLY A 105 5.53 -4.37 3.04
CA GLY A 105 5.65 -3.62 4.30
C GLY A 105 6.48 -4.38 5.31
N VAL A 106 6.77 -3.72 6.43
CA VAL A 106 7.57 -4.28 7.53
C VAL A 106 6.73 -4.37 8.80
N TRP A 107 6.76 -5.52 9.45
CA TRP A 107 6.18 -5.73 10.78
C TRP A 107 7.16 -6.50 11.65
N ASP A 108 7.49 -5.96 12.83
CA ASP A 108 8.36 -6.58 13.82
C ASP A 108 9.74 -6.99 13.26
N GLY A 109 10.26 -6.20 12.31
CA GLY A 109 11.55 -6.45 11.66
C GLY A 109 11.53 -7.49 10.53
N GLU A 110 10.35 -8.00 10.17
CA GLU A 110 10.16 -8.95 9.08
C GLU A 110 9.55 -8.26 7.85
N ILE A 111 10.04 -8.61 6.66
CA ILE A 111 9.51 -8.10 5.38
C ILE A 111 8.36 -8.98 4.94
N TYR A 112 7.24 -8.36 4.59
CA TYR A 112 6.09 -9.03 3.99
C TYR A 112 5.90 -8.51 2.56
N ILE A 113 5.83 -9.42 1.59
CA ILE A 113 5.62 -9.13 0.17
C ILE A 113 4.35 -9.86 -0.28
N LEU A 114 3.44 -9.14 -0.93
CA LEU A 114 2.10 -9.60 -1.21
C LEU A 114 1.65 -9.15 -2.61
N GLY A 115 0.88 -10.00 -3.30
CA GLY A 115 0.09 -9.56 -4.45
C GLY A 115 -1.25 -9.04 -3.97
N ILE A 116 -1.62 -7.81 -4.34
CA ILE A 116 -2.89 -7.21 -3.93
C ILE A 116 -4.01 -7.71 -4.86
N LYS A 117 -5.09 -8.18 -4.24
CA LYS A 117 -6.33 -8.56 -4.92
C LYS A 117 -7.49 -7.82 -4.28
N ASP A 118 -8.41 -7.32 -5.11
CA ASP A 118 -9.69 -6.80 -4.65
C ASP A 118 -10.45 -7.92 -3.94
N ARG A 119 -10.82 -7.68 -2.67
CA ARG A 119 -11.43 -8.71 -1.81
C ARG A 119 -12.83 -9.14 -2.27
N ARG A 120 -13.56 -8.27 -2.97
CA ARG A 120 -14.95 -8.50 -3.40
C ARG A 120 -15.01 -9.33 -4.69
N THR A 121 -14.04 -9.14 -5.57
CA THR A 121 -13.99 -9.72 -6.91
C THR A 121 -12.91 -10.79 -7.07
N GLY A 122 -11.92 -10.82 -6.17
CA GLY A 122 -10.75 -11.70 -6.24
C GLY A 122 -9.76 -11.34 -7.36
N LYS A 123 -10.01 -10.27 -8.12
CA LYS A 123 -9.14 -9.82 -9.21
C LYS A 123 -7.90 -9.11 -8.64
N PRO A 124 -6.74 -9.19 -9.32
CA PRO A 124 -5.60 -8.35 -8.99
C PRO A 124 -6.02 -6.87 -8.97
N GLN A 125 -5.69 -6.18 -7.90
CA GLN A 125 -5.82 -4.72 -7.81
C GLN A 125 -4.41 -4.16 -7.94
N THR A 126 -4.25 -3.21 -8.84
CA THR A 126 -2.97 -2.58 -9.09
C THR A 126 -2.90 -1.21 -8.43
N LEU A 127 -1.72 -0.63 -8.40
CA LEU A 127 -1.48 0.73 -7.94
C LEU A 127 -2.39 1.75 -8.64
N LEU A 128 -2.57 1.59 -9.95
CA LEU A 128 -3.47 2.43 -10.74
C LEU A 128 -4.94 2.02 -10.60
N GLY A 129 -5.24 0.83 -10.06
CA GLY A 129 -6.60 0.27 -9.98
C GLY A 129 -7.24 0.09 -11.38
N ASP A 130 -8.58 -0.06 -11.40
CA ASP A 130 -9.37 0.25 -12.61
C ASP A 130 -9.41 1.78 -12.77
N ARG A 131 -8.27 2.44 -13.04
CA ARG A 131 -8.28 3.83 -13.50
C ARG A 131 -9.00 3.84 -14.85
N VAL A 132 -10.31 4.08 -14.81
CA VAL A 132 -11.03 4.56 -15.98
C VAL A 132 -10.32 5.85 -16.37
N GLU A 133 -9.63 5.85 -17.50
CA GLU A 133 -9.22 7.09 -18.15
C GLU A 133 -10.48 7.96 -18.22
N VAL A 134 -10.58 8.97 -17.36
CA VAL A 134 -11.52 10.05 -17.59
C VAL A 134 -10.99 10.73 -18.84
N ALA A 135 -11.54 10.30 -19.99
CA ALA A 135 -11.25 10.87 -21.28
C ALA A 135 -11.42 12.39 -21.16
N THR A 136 -10.30 13.06 -21.34
CA THR A 136 -10.22 14.51 -21.40
C THR A 136 -10.97 14.96 -22.63
N GLY A 137 -11.97 15.83 -22.41
CA GLY A 137 -12.41 16.82 -23.38
C GLY A 137 -13.47 16.39 -24.38
N GLN A 138 -14.71 16.80 -24.12
CA GLN A 138 -15.36 17.69 -25.07
C GLN A 138 -16.34 18.63 -24.33
N ALA A 139 -15.88 19.87 -24.11
CA ALA A 139 -16.73 21.00 -23.82
C ALA A 139 -17.16 21.66 -25.14
N ASP A 140 -18.41 22.14 -25.15
CA ASP A 140 -19.05 23.10 -26.06
C ASP A 140 -19.34 22.64 -27.51
N ALA A 141 -20.54 22.86 -28.09
CA ALA A 141 -21.76 23.58 -27.69
C ALA A 141 -22.91 23.20 -28.69
N PRO A 142 -23.94 24.03 -28.93
CA PRO A 142 -25.24 24.09 -28.25
C PRO A 142 -26.44 23.70 -29.15
N GLU A 143 -27.64 23.75 -28.57
CA GLU A 143 -29.00 23.74 -29.16
C GLU A 143 -29.18 23.52 -30.67
N GLN A 144 -30.12 22.63 -31.03
CA GLN A 144 -31.22 23.06 -31.91
C GLN A 144 -32.51 22.27 -31.67
N SER A 145 -33.48 23.00 -31.16
CA SER A 145 -34.92 22.72 -31.20
C SER A 145 -35.39 22.60 -32.65
N ALA A 146 -36.16 21.56 -32.98
CA ALA A 146 -37.10 21.59 -34.10
C ALA A 146 -38.12 20.42 -34.03
N VAL A 147 -39.36 20.83 -33.70
CA VAL A 147 -40.70 20.34 -34.15
C VAL A 147 -41.14 18.92 -33.80
#